data_AF-A0A969GTZ9-F1
#
_entry.id   AF-A0A969GTZ9-F1
#
_cell.length_a   1.000
_cell.length_b   1.000
_cell.length_c   1.000
_cell.angle_alpha   90.00
_cell.angle_beta   90.00
_cell.angle_gamma   90.00
#
_symmetry.space_group_name_H-M   'P 1'
#
loop_
_entity.id
_entity.type
_entity.pdbx_description
1 polymer ?
#
loop_
_entity_poly.entity_id
_entity_poly.type
_entity_poly.pdbx_seq_one_letter_code
_entity_poly.pdbx_strand_id
1 'polypeptide(L)'
;MTTAHSIPSNAEIEAILQQRIDQERQSTGIVVGVIDRSGQRIIRYGTLDQTNSRPVDGNTLFEIGSITKVFTALVLMDRAERGEVKLDDPISQFLPAVVTPPTHNGDEITLRHLATHTSGLPRLPDNLAPADWSNPYADYTIEQLYSFLSTMC
;
A
#
# COMPACT_ATOMS: atom_id res chain seq x y z
N MET A 1 16.58 7.49 -31.12
CA MET A 1 16.78 6.05 -30.94
C MET A 1 16.90 5.79 -29.45
N THR A 2 15.83 5.31 -28.82
CA THR A 2 15.82 5.00 -27.38
C THR A 2 16.56 3.68 -27.20
N THR A 3 17.68 3.67 -26.48
CA THR A 3 18.34 2.42 -26.10
C THR A 3 17.38 1.62 -25.23
N ALA A 4 17.00 0.43 -25.69
CA ALA A 4 16.27 -0.50 -24.85
C ALA A 4 17.17 -0.85 -23.67
N HIS A 5 16.80 -0.43 -22.46
CA HIS A 5 17.47 -0.86 -21.24
C HIS A 5 17.18 -2.36 -21.07
N SER A 6 18.20 -3.19 -21.24
CA SER A 6 18.13 -4.59 -20.88
C SER A 6 17.97 -4.71 -19.36
N ILE A 7 17.17 -5.67 -18.91
CA ILE A 7 17.04 -5.93 -17.49
C ILE A 7 18.41 -6.39 -16.95
N PRO A 8 18.96 -5.77 -15.88
CA PRO A 8 20.29 -6.10 -15.36
C PRO A 8 20.45 -7.59 -15.03
N SER A 9 21.64 -8.14 -15.18
CA SER A 9 21.97 -9.51 -14.79
C SER A 9 21.89 -9.72 -13.27
N ASN A 10 21.90 -10.98 -12.83
CA ASN A 10 21.87 -11.30 -11.40
C ASN A 10 23.07 -10.68 -10.65
N ALA A 11 24.27 -10.73 -11.26
CA ALA A 11 25.48 -10.19 -10.66
C ALA A 11 25.43 -8.66 -10.52
N GLU A 12 24.88 -7.96 -11.51
CA GLU A 12 24.70 -6.51 -11.44
C GLU A 12 23.69 -6.13 -10.35
N ILE A 13 22.57 -6.86 -10.24
CA ILE A 13 21.59 -6.64 -9.16
C ILE A 13 22.24 -6.91 -7.81
N GLU A 14 22.93 -8.02 -7.64
CA GLU A 14 23.58 -8.39 -6.38
C GLU A 14 24.61 -7.33 -5.93
N ALA A 15 25.43 -6.81 -6.86
CA ALA A 15 26.38 -5.73 -6.55
C ALA A 15 25.67 -4.45 -6.07
N ILE A 16 24.52 -4.10 -6.65
CA ILE A 16 23.69 -2.97 -6.19
C ILE A 16 23.15 -3.24 -4.78
N LEU A 17 22.68 -4.46 -4.50
CA LEU A 17 22.18 -4.82 -3.18
C LEU A 17 23.28 -4.76 -2.12
N GLN A 18 24.47 -5.28 -2.43
CA GLN A 18 25.65 -5.23 -1.56
C GLN A 18 26.04 -3.79 -1.25
N GLN A 19 26.10 -2.92 -2.25
CA GLN A 19 26.39 -1.50 -2.04
C GLN A 19 25.37 -0.84 -1.09
N ARG A 20 24.07 -1.05 -1.34
CA ARG A 20 22.99 -0.45 -0.52
C ARG A 20 23.00 -0.92 0.93
N ILE A 21 23.35 -2.18 1.16
CA ILE A 21 23.32 -2.79 2.49
C ILE A 21 24.63 -2.54 3.24
N ASP A 22 25.78 -2.90 2.66
CA ASP A 22 27.06 -2.89 3.38
C ASP A 22 27.69 -1.50 3.45
N GLN A 23 27.57 -0.71 2.38
CA GLN A 23 28.22 0.60 2.27
C GLN A 23 27.26 1.73 2.67
N GLU A 24 26.06 1.74 2.09
CA GLU A 24 25.09 2.82 2.32
C GLU A 24 24.23 2.60 3.57
N ARG A 25 24.18 1.38 4.09
CA ARG A 25 23.45 0.99 5.31
C ARG A 25 21.97 1.43 5.29
N GLN A 26 21.34 1.32 4.12
CA GLN A 26 19.94 1.74 3.92
C GLN A 26 18.91 0.66 4.28
N SER A 27 19.34 -0.60 4.40
CA SER A 27 18.50 -1.74 4.78
C SER A 27 19.37 -2.85 5.39
N THR A 28 18.75 -3.79 6.10
CA THR A 28 19.40 -5.03 6.58
C THR A 28 19.37 -6.15 5.54
N GLY A 29 18.34 -6.18 4.70
CA GLY A 29 18.14 -7.20 3.68
C GLY A 29 17.21 -6.71 2.57
N ILE A 30 17.46 -7.18 1.35
CA ILE A 30 16.67 -6.84 0.17
C ILE A 30 16.46 -8.11 -0.66
N VAL A 31 15.24 -8.31 -1.13
CA VAL A 31 14.86 -9.36 -2.08
C VAL A 31 14.27 -8.70 -3.32
N VAL A 32 14.78 -9.07 -4.49
CA VAL A 32 14.36 -8.57 -5.80
C VAL A 32 13.82 -9.73 -6.63
N GLY A 33 12.54 -9.66 -6.96
CA GLY A 33 11.93 -10.53 -7.97
C GLY A 33 11.96 -9.85 -9.34
N VAL A 34 12.50 -10.53 -10.35
CA VAL A 34 12.41 -10.11 -11.75
C VAL A 34 11.57 -11.14 -12.50
N ILE A 35 10.57 -10.65 -13.23
CA ILE A 35 9.67 -11.45 -14.06
C ILE A 35 9.73 -10.89 -15.47
N ASP A 36 10.11 -11.72 -16.45
CA ASP A 36 10.14 -11.37 -17.86
C ASP A 36 9.75 -12.56 -18.74
N ARG A 37 9.94 -12.43 -20.07
CA ARG A 37 9.59 -13.49 -21.04
C ARG A 37 10.42 -14.77 -20.89
N SER A 38 11.59 -14.70 -20.27
CA SER A 38 12.46 -15.85 -20.00
C SER A 38 12.11 -16.57 -18.70
N GLY A 39 11.27 -15.96 -17.85
CA GLY A 39 10.76 -16.56 -16.62
C GLY A 39 10.94 -15.63 -15.42
N GLN A 40 11.10 -16.25 -14.25
CA GLN A 40 11.27 -15.55 -12.97
C GLN A 40 12.64 -15.84 -12.36
N ARG A 41 13.20 -14.83 -11.69
CA ARG A 41 14.44 -14.95 -10.94
C ARG A 41 14.35 -14.12 -9.66
N ILE A 42 14.93 -14.66 -8.59
CA ILE A 42 14.97 -14.04 -7.26
C ILE A 42 16.43 -13.78 -6.92
N ILE A 43 16.77 -12.51 -6.71
CA ILE A 43 18.09 -12.05 -6.28
C ILE A 43 17.93 -11.45 -4.89
N ARG A 44 18.87 -11.72 -3.99
CA ARG A 44 18.73 -11.39 -2.58
C ARG A 44 20.08 -11.10 -1.95
N TYR A 45 20.12 -10.21 -0.97
CA TYR A 45 21.30 -9.95 -0.17
C TYR A 45 20.90 -9.45 1.23
N GLY A 46 21.73 -9.74 2.23
CA GLY A 46 21.52 -9.32 3.62
C GLY A 46 20.67 -10.27 4.46
N THR A 47 20.23 -9.78 5.62
CA THR A 47 19.59 -10.55 6.70
C THR A 47 18.25 -9.94 7.12
N LEU A 48 17.45 -10.71 7.86
CA LEU A 48 16.13 -10.27 8.34
C LEU A 48 16.21 -9.02 9.21
N ASP A 49 17.19 -8.97 10.10
CA ASP A 49 17.40 -7.83 10.99
C ASP A 49 18.90 -7.70 11.33
N GLN A 50 19.25 -6.65 12.09
CA GLN A 50 20.65 -6.35 12.45
C GLN A 50 21.25 -7.32 13.48
N THR A 51 20.39 -8.03 14.22
CA THR A 51 20.77 -8.91 15.33
C THR A 51 20.77 -10.38 14.96
N ASN A 52 19.98 -10.75 13.97
CA ASN A 52 19.76 -12.10 13.49
C ASN A 52 20.46 -12.28 12.14
N SER A 53 21.48 -13.12 12.12
CA SER A 53 22.21 -13.45 10.89
C SER A 53 21.42 -14.33 9.91
N ARG A 54 20.13 -14.55 10.13
CA ARG A 54 19.29 -15.31 9.20
C ARG A 54 19.17 -14.54 7.87
N PRO A 55 19.65 -15.13 6.76
CA PRO A 55 19.57 -14.48 5.45
C PRO A 55 18.11 -14.34 5.00
N VAL A 56 17.80 -13.24 4.33
CA VAL A 56 16.53 -13.12 3.59
C VAL A 56 16.48 -14.13 2.46
N ASP A 57 15.28 -14.53 2.02
CA ASP A 57 15.04 -15.44 0.90
C ASP A 57 13.73 -15.10 0.16
N GLY A 58 13.44 -15.85 -0.90
CA GLY A 58 12.22 -15.64 -1.71
C GLY A 58 10.90 -15.91 -0.97
N ASN A 59 10.96 -16.53 0.22
CA ASN A 59 9.80 -16.84 1.06
C ASN A 59 9.76 -15.97 2.33
N THR A 60 10.65 -14.99 2.44
CA THR A 60 10.71 -14.10 3.58
C THR A 60 9.46 -13.22 3.60
N LEU A 61 8.82 -13.14 4.78
CA LEU A 61 7.65 -12.31 4.97
C LEU A 61 8.06 -10.85 5.15
N PHE A 62 7.40 -9.97 4.40
CA PHE A 62 7.57 -8.53 4.49
C PHE A 62 6.21 -7.86 4.66
N GLU A 63 6.17 -6.75 5.40
CA GLU A 63 5.05 -5.84 5.32
C GLU A 63 5.10 -5.10 3.98
N ILE A 64 4.04 -5.25 3.18
CA ILE A 64 3.98 -4.67 1.83
C ILE A 64 3.49 -3.21 1.83
N GLY A 65 3.10 -2.69 3.00
CA GLY A 65 2.65 -1.31 3.18
C GLY A 65 1.56 -0.90 2.17
N SER A 66 1.79 0.21 1.47
CA SER A 66 0.80 0.75 0.52
C SER A 66 0.60 -0.07 -0.76
N ILE A 67 1.38 -1.13 -1.01
CA ILE A 67 1.09 -2.07 -2.12
C ILE A 67 -0.28 -2.73 -1.92
N THR A 68 -0.76 -2.88 -0.67
CA THR A 68 -2.12 -3.36 -0.35
C THR A 68 -3.21 -2.64 -1.15
N LYS A 69 -3.05 -1.34 -1.46
CA LYS A 69 -4.04 -0.57 -2.23
C LYS A 69 -4.28 -1.10 -3.63
N VAL A 70 -3.25 -1.69 -4.27
CA VAL A 70 -3.38 -2.32 -5.59
C VAL A 70 -4.34 -3.50 -5.52
N PHE A 71 -4.23 -4.32 -4.46
CA PHE A 71 -5.14 -5.44 -4.24
C PHE A 71 -6.55 -4.98 -3.86
N THR A 72 -6.68 -3.94 -3.02
CA THR A 72 -7.99 -3.35 -2.69
C THR A 72 -8.69 -2.81 -3.95
N ALA A 73 -7.97 -2.10 -4.82
CA ALA A 73 -8.50 -1.60 -6.09
C ALA A 73 -8.87 -2.75 -7.04
N LEU A 74 -8.08 -3.84 -7.07
CA LEU A 74 -8.40 -5.02 -7.86
C LEU A 74 -9.73 -5.67 -7.42
N VAL A 75 -9.96 -5.80 -6.11
CA VAL A 75 -11.22 -6.33 -5.57
C VAL A 75 -12.39 -5.38 -5.89
N LEU A 76 -12.20 -4.07 -5.80
CA LEU A 76 -13.21 -3.08 -6.20
C LEU A 76 -13.59 -3.24 -7.68
N MET A 77 -12.59 -3.39 -8.57
CA MET A 77 -12.83 -3.56 -9.99
C MET A 77 -13.53 -4.89 -10.32
N ASP A 78 -13.14 -6.00 -9.67
CA ASP A 78 -13.82 -7.30 -9.82
C ASP A 78 -15.31 -7.21 -9.44
N ARG A 79 -15.63 -6.53 -8.33
CA ARG A 79 -17.03 -6.28 -7.93
C ARG A 79 -17.77 -5.37 -8.91
N ALA A 80 -17.09 -4.37 -9.47
CA ALA A 80 -17.67 -3.48 -10.47
C ALA A 80 -17.97 -4.21 -11.79
N GLU A 81 -17.08 -5.09 -12.24
CA GLU A 81 -17.30 -5.93 -13.44
C GLU A 81 -18.48 -6.90 -13.26
N ARG A 82 -18.69 -7.40 -12.04
CA ARG A 82 -19.85 -8.23 -11.67
C ARG A 82 -21.15 -7.44 -11.49
N GLY A 83 -21.10 -6.11 -11.57
CA GLY A 83 -22.24 -5.23 -11.34
C GLY A 83 -22.73 -5.18 -9.89
N GLU A 84 -21.90 -5.61 -8.93
CA GLU A 84 -22.23 -5.57 -7.50
C GLU A 84 -22.14 -4.14 -6.93
N VAL A 85 -21.29 -3.31 -7.53
CA VAL A 85 -21.13 -1.88 -7.26
C VAL A 85 -20.85 -1.14 -8.57
N LYS A 86 -21.01 0.18 -8.59
CA LYS A 86 -20.50 1.07 -9.63
C LYS A 86 -19.43 1.96 -9.04
N LEU A 87 -18.41 2.29 -9.83
CA LEU A 87 -17.35 3.20 -9.37
C LEU A 87 -17.89 4.59 -9.00
N ASP A 88 -18.99 5.00 -9.61
CA ASP A 88 -19.64 6.29 -9.33
C ASP A 88 -20.72 6.18 -8.25
N ASP A 89 -20.85 5.03 -7.57
CA ASP A 89 -21.70 4.93 -6.39
C ASP A 89 -21.10 5.82 -5.27
N PRO A 90 -21.90 6.68 -4.63
CA PRO A 90 -21.46 7.48 -3.50
C PRO A 90 -21.19 6.60 -2.28
N ILE A 91 -20.18 6.97 -1.49
CA ILE A 91 -19.77 6.23 -0.29
C ILE A 91 -20.88 6.18 0.77
N SER A 92 -21.83 7.13 0.70
CA SER A 92 -23.02 7.21 1.55
C SER A 92 -23.87 5.94 1.52
N GLN A 93 -23.87 5.20 0.40
CA GLN A 93 -24.60 3.92 0.27
C GLN A 93 -23.99 2.79 1.10
N PHE A 94 -22.71 2.89 1.46
CA PHE A 94 -21.96 1.84 2.16
C PHE A 94 -21.68 2.20 3.63
N LEU A 95 -22.17 3.34 4.09
CA LEU A 95 -22.03 3.80 5.46
C LEU A 95 -23.33 3.56 6.24
N PRO A 96 -23.27 3.30 7.55
CA PRO A 96 -24.46 3.24 8.39
C PRO A 96 -25.22 4.57 8.37
N ALA A 97 -26.55 4.53 8.49
CA ALA A 97 -27.41 5.72 8.45
C ALA A 97 -27.13 6.77 9.54
N VAL A 98 -26.39 6.41 10.60
CA VAL A 98 -25.97 7.33 11.67
C VAL A 98 -24.76 8.20 11.26
N VAL A 99 -24.05 7.83 10.19
CA VAL A 99 -22.87 8.55 9.72
C VAL A 99 -23.30 9.64 8.74
N THR A 100 -22.87 10.87 8.98
CA THR A 100 -22.97 11.94 7.98
C THR A 100 -21.80 11.77 7.01
N PRO A 101 -22.04 11.41 5.73
CA PRO A 101 -20.96 11.21 4.78
C PRO A 101 -20.29 12.56 4.44
N PRO A 102 -18.95 12.62 4.37
CA PRO A 102 -18.25 13.83 3.96
C PRO A 102 -18.51 14.15 2.49
N THR A 103 -18.44 15.43 2.15
CA THR A 103 -18.51 15.92 0.77
C THR A 103 -17.16 16.45 0.32
N HIS A 104 -16.97 16.58 -0.99
CA HIS A 104 -15.82 17.26 -1.56
C HIS A 104 -16.31 18.36 -2.50
N ASN A 105 -16.08 19.63 -2.13
CA ASN A 105 -16.59 20.80 -2.85
C ASN A 105 -18.12 20.81 -3.03
N GLY A 106 -18.87 20.22 -2.09
CA GLY A 106 -20.33 20.10 -2.16
C GLY A 106 -20.83 18.89 -2.94
N ASP A 107 -19.95 18.11 -3.56
CA ASP A 107 -20.29 16.87 -4.26
C ASP A 107 -20.11 15.63 -3.36
N GLU A 108 -20.91 14.59 -3.61
CA GLU A 108 -20.72 13.31 -2.92
C GLU A 108 -19.38 12.66 -3.30
N ILE A 109 -18.70 12.08 -2.31
CA ILE A 109 -17.51 11.27 -2.54
C ILE A 109 -17.95 9.90 -3.07
N THR A 110 -17.34 9.43 -4.17
CA THR A 110 -17.63 8.13 -4.79
C THR A 110 -16.52 7.11 -4.53
N LEU A 111 -16.80 5.84 -4.81
CA LEU A 111 -15.78 4.77 -4.78
C LEU A 111 -14.59 5.08 -5.72
N ARG A 112 -14.86 5.71 -6.88
CA ARG A 112 -13.83 6.20 -7.81
C ARG A 112 -12.90 7.20 -7.13
N HIS A 113 -13.47 8.20 -6.46
CA HIS A 113 -12.68 9.23 -5.77
C HIS A 113 -11.74 8.63 -4.72
N LEU A 114 -12.19 7.60 -3.98
CA LEU A 114 -11.34 6.89 -3.03
C LEU A 114 -10.20 6.15 -3.73
N ALA A 115 -10.51 5.40 -4.80
CA ALA A 115 -9.53 4.60 -5.54
C ALA A 115 -8.49 5.45 -6.29
N THR A 116 -8.84 6.67 -6.69
CA THR A 116 -7.96 7.58 -7.43
C THR A 116 -7.31 8.67 -6.56
N HIS A 117 -7.52 8.65 -5.25
CA HIS A 117 -7.01 9.67 -4.32
C HIS A 117 -7.46 11.10 -4.65
N THR A 118 -8.73 11.25 -5.06
CA THR A 118 -9.33 12.56 -5.41
C THR A 118 -10.57 12.89 -4.58
N SER A 119 -10.77 12.21 -3.44
CA SER A 119 -11.91 12.43 -2.55
C SER A 119 -11.77 13.66 -1.66
N GLY A 120 -10.59 14.28 -1.60
CA GLY A 120 -10.30 15.38 -0.67
C GLY A 120 -10.12 14.95 0.79
N LEU A 121 -10.26 13.65 1.11
CA LEU A 121 -9.99 13.16 2.46
C LEU A 121 -8.51 13.38 2.84
N PRO A 122 -8.21 13.76 4.09
CA PRO A 122 -6.83 13.85 4.55
C PRO A 122 -6.16 12.47 4.56
N ARG A 123 -4.83 12.46 4.54
CA ARG A 123 -4.04 11.22 4.56
C ARG A 123 -4.35 10.35 5.78
N LEU A 124 -4.60 10.98 6.93
CA LEU A 124 -4.93 10.34 8.20
C LEU A 124 -6.12 11.07 8.83
N PRO A 125 -6.96 10.36 9.61
CA PRO A 125 -7.97 11.01 10.45
C PRO A 125 -7.32 12.00 11.42
N ASP A 126 -7.94 13.16 11.61
CA ASP A 126 -7.47 14.19 12.55
C ASP A 126 -7.70 13.80 14.02
N ASN A 127 -8.58 12.83 14.26
CA ASN A 127 -8.84 12.22 15.56
C ASN A 127 -7.99 10.97 15.85
N LEU A 128 -6.99 10.67 15.02
CA LEU A 128 -6.04 9.58 15.27
C LEU A 128 -5.08 9.98 16.40
N ALA A 129 -5.11 9.24 17.52
CA ALA A 129 -4.24 9.46 18.68
C ALA A 129 -3.65 8.13 19.17
N PRO A 130 -2.58 7.62 18.52
CA PRO A 130 -2.08 6.28 18.78
C PRO A 130 -1.48 6.11 20.19
N ALA A 131 -1.83 5.03 20.89
CA ALA A 131 -1.14 4.66 22.13
C ALA A 131 0.24 4.03 21.86
N ASP A 132 0.42 3.38 20.70
CA ASP A 132 1.67 2.73 20.29
C ASP A 132 2.07 3.13 18.86
N TRP A 133 3.20 3.81 18.73
CA TRP A 133 3.72 4.25 17.43
C TRP A 133 4.27 3.10 16.57
N SER A 134 4.54 1.93 17.16
CA SER A 134 4.91 0.73 16.40
C SER A 134 3.70 0.08 15.71
N ASN A 135 2.48 0.34 16.21
CA ASN A 135 1.23 -0.05 15.57
C ASN A 135 0.18 1.06 15.74
N PRO A 136 0.24 2.14 14.93
CA PRO A 136 -0.50 3.35 15.21
C PRO A 136 -2.03 3.24 15.02
N TYR A 137 -2.50 2.09 14.55
CA TYR A 137 -3.92 1.82 14.29
C TYR A 137 -4.51 0.76 15.23
N ALA A 138 -3.73 0.22 16.18
CA ALA A 138 -4.15 -0.90 17.05
C ALA A 138 -5.45 -0.60 17.82
N ASP A 139 -5.64 0.67 18.14
CA ASP A 139 -6.64 1.23 19.02
C ASP A 139 -7.58 2.22 18.29
N TYR A 140 -7.47 2.33 16.96
CA TYR A 140 -8.37 3.15 16.14
C TYR A 140 -9.66 2.38 15.80
N THR A 141 -10.77 2.73 16.45
CA THR A 141 -12.03 1.99 16.35
C THR A 141 -12.91 2.46 15.19
N ILE A 142 -13.92 1.64 14.86
CA ILE A 142 -14.90 2.00 13.84
C ILE A 142 -15.77 3.20 14.24
N GLU A 143 -16.02 3.38 15.54
CA GLU A 143 -16.72 4.55 16.08
C GLU A 143 -15.90 5.82 15.88
N GLN A 144 -14.57 5.75 16.07
CA GLN A 144 -13.68 6.88 15.78
C GLN A 144 -13.66 7.20 14.28
N LEU A 145 -13.64 6.18 13.41
CA LEU A 145 -13.76 6.37 11.96
C LEU A 145 -15.07 7.08 11.59
N TYR A 146 -16.21 6.61 12.11
CA TYR A 146 -17.51 7.21 11.84
C TYR A 146 -17.64 8.63 12.38
N SER A 147 -17.09 8.88 13.57
CA SER A 147 -17.00 10.23 14.13
C SER A 147 -16.18 11.14 13.21
N PHE A 148 -15.02 10.68 12.74
CA PHE A 148 -14.16 11.44 11.83
C PHE A 148 -14.86 11.77 10.52
N LEU A 149 -15.50 10.78 9.89
CA LEU A 149 -16.24 10.99 8.65
C LEU A 149 -17.39 11.99 8.81
N SER A 150 -18.05 11.99 9.98
CA SER A 150 -19.21 12.86 10.25
C SER A 150 -18.83 14.30 10.60
N THR A 151 -17.58 14.58 10.96
CA THR A 151 -17.11 15.93 11.32
C THR A 151 -16.48 16.67 10.14
N MET A 152 -16.28 16.00 9.01
CA MET A 152 -15.71 16.60 7.81
C MET A 152 -16.80 17.27 6.98
N CYS A 153 -16.75 18.60 6.92
CA CYS A 153 -17.63 19.43 6.09
C CYS A 153 -17.21 19.38 4.61
#